data_AF-A0A838JR72-F1
#
_entry.id   AF-A0A838JR72-F1
#
_cell.length_a   1.000
_cell.length_b   1.000
_cell.length_c   1.000
_cell.angle_alpha   90.00
_cell.angle_beta   90.00
_cell.angle_gamma   90.00
#
_symmetry.space_group_name_H-M   'P 1'
#
loop_
_entity.id
_entity.type
_entity.pdbx_description
1 polymer ?
#
loop_
_entity_poly.entity_id
_entity_poly.type
_entity_poly.pdbx_seq_one_letter_code
_entity_poly.pdbx_strand_id
1 'polypeptide(L)'
;MRIQGSAETVAALDRCRAKGDDQLSNMPLGGFEHEVDLANALVHEAIGRLSRDHSEHAICGAASEDLQRMRPQLEGALTALAKIERHRGLTQKELSHRRAFKMLL
;
A
#
# COMPACT_ATOMS: atom_id res chain seq x y z
N MET A 1 0.44 36.53 23.55
CA MET A 1 0.77 35.09 23.62
C MET A 1 -0.45 34.29 23.15
N ARG A 2 -0.49 33.94 21.86
CA ARG A 2 -1.27 32.81 21.29
C ARG A 2 -0.51 32.37 20.05
N ILE A 3 -0.19 31.08 20.01
CA ILE A 3 0.67 30.42 19.05
C ILE A 3 -0.21 29.42 18.27
N GLN A 4 0.12 29.26 16.98
CA GLN A 4 -0.18 28.13 16.07
C GLN A 4 -1.65 27.97 15.58
N GLY A 5 -1.89 27.51 14.35
CA GLY A 5 -0.93 26.91 13.41
C GLY A 5 -1.44 26.80 11.97
N SER A 6 -0.51 27.07 11.07
CA SER A 6 -0.29 26.48 9.74
C SER A 6 -1.42 25.67 9.13
N ALA A 7 -2.14 26.32 8.21
CA ALA A 7 -2.84 25.68 7.11
C ALA A 7 -1.86 25.28 5.98
N GLU A 8 -0.74 24.65 6.33
CA GLU A 8 0.34 24.32 5.41
C GLU A 8 0.74 22.85 5.51
N THR A 9 -0.15 21.93 5.12
CA THR A 9 0.24 20.57 4.71
C THR A 9 -0.79 19.96 3.75
N VAL A 10 -1.13 20.68 2.69
CA VAL A 10 -1.92 20.12 1.55
C VAL A 10 -1.02 19.87 0.33
N ALA A 11 0.31 19.89 0.49
CA ALA A 11 1.25 19.81 -0.62
C ALA A 11 2.40 18.83 -0.33
N ALA A 12 2.12 17.51 -0.34
CA ALA A 12 3.20 16.52 -0.41
C ALA A 12 2.80 15.11 -0.91
N LEU A 13 1.64 14.93 -1.58
CA LEU A 13 1.27 13.65 -2.19
C LEU A 13 1.09 13.78 -3.72
N ASP A 14 1.93 14.62 -4.33
CA ASP A 14 2.18 14.56 -5.76
C ASP A 14 3.69 14.48 -5.98
N ARG A 15 4.20 13.25 -6.09
CA ARG A 15 5.40 12.89 -6.83
C ARG A 15 5.56 11.37 -6.83
N CYS A 16 5.06 10.79 -7.93
CA CYS A 16 5.65 9.68 -8.70
C CYS A 16 4.54 8.97 -9.47
N ARG A 17 3.86 9.73 -10.34
CA ARG A 17 2.97 9.19 -11.35
C ARG A 17 3.80 8.86 -12.60
N ALA A 18 3.60 7.64 -13.09
CA ALA A 18 4.08 7.04 -14.35
C ALA A 18 5.46 6.35 -14.32
N LYS A 19 5.47 5.00 -14.39
CA LYS A 19 5.79 4.24 -15.62
C LYS A 19 6.09 2.76 -15.34
N GLY A 20 5.31 1.88 -15.98
CA GLY A 20 5.85 0.73 -16.70
C GLY A 20 5.80 -0.62 -16.00
N ASP A 21 4.93 -1.50 -16.50
CA ASP A 21 5.03 -2.96 -16.38
C ASP A 21 6.43 -3.49 -16.79
N ASP A 22 7.20 -2.72 -17.57
CA ASP A 22 8.59 -2.98 -17.94
C ASP A 22 9.62 -2.78 -16.80
N GLN A 23 9.37 -1.95 -15.78
CA GLN A 23 10.35 -1.72 -14.69
C GLN A 23 10.45 -2.92 -13.74
N LEU A 24 9.34 -3.63 -13.54
CA LEU A 24 9.30 -4.81 -12.68
C LEU A 24 9.98 -6.04 -13.32
N SER A 25 10.44 -5.98 -14.57
CA SER A 25 11.16 -7.09 -15.18
C SER A 25 12.66 -7.11 -14.84
N ASN A 26 13.26 -5.96 -14.53
CA ASN A 26 14.70 -5.82 -14.25
C ASN A 26 15.01 -5.37 -12.82
N MET A 27 14.00 -5.26 -11.96
CA MET A 27 14.19 -4.85 -10.57
C MET A 27 14.96 -5.95 -9.80
N PRO A 28 16.00 -5.60 -9.02
CA PRO A 28 16.64 -6.54 -8.11
C PRO A 28 15.61 -7.16 -7.15
N LEU A 29 15.87 -8.38 -6.67
CA LEU A 29 14.93 -9.09 -5.81
C LEU A 29 14.49 -8.27 -4.58
N GLY A 30 15.41 -7.50 -3.99
CA GLY A 30 15.10 -6.59 -2.86
C GLY A 30 14.14 -5.45 -3.21
N GLY A 31 13.99 -5.10 -4.49
CA GLY A 31 12.99 -4.15 -4.95
C GLY A 31 11.57 -4.71 -4.90
N PHE A 32 11.39 -6.00 -5.21
CA PHE A 32 10.09 -6.66 -5.06
C PHE A 32 9.69 -6.78 -3.59
N GLU A 33 10.64 -7.07 -2.70
CA GLU A 33 10.41 -7.11 -1.26
C GLU A 33 9.97 -5.74 -0.75
N HIS A 34 10.60 -4.67 -1.24
CA HIS A 34 10.22 -3.29 -0.92
C HIS A 34 8.80 -2.94 -1.35
N GLU A 35 8.37 -3.32 -2.56
CA GLU A 35 6.99 -3.11 -3.03
C GLU A 35 5.96 -3.80 -2.12
N VAL A 36 6.26 -5.02 -1.66
CA VAL A 36 5.41 -5.75 -0.74
C VAL A 36 5.32 -5.06 0.62
N ASP A 37 6.46 -4.62 1.16
CA ASP A 37 6.48 -3.91 2.45
C ASP A 37 5.81 -2.53 2.36
N LEU A 38 5.94 -1.82 1.23
CA LEU A 38 5.25 -0.55 0.97
C LEU A 38 3.73 -0.73 0.97
N ALA A 39 3.21 -1.70 0.21
CA ALA A 39 1.78 -1.97 0.19
C ALA A 39 1.26 -2.39 1.58
N ASN A 40 2.04 -3.19 2.32
CA ASN A 40 1.69 -3.56 3.69
C ASN A 40 1.63 -2.33 4.62
N ALA A 41 2.61 -1.43 4.53
CA ALA A 41 2.63 -0.20 5.32
C ALA A 41 1.43 0.70 5.03
N LEU A 42 1.05 0.86 3.76
CA LEU A 42 -0.14 1.63 3.36
C LEU A 42 -1.43 1.07 3.95
N VAL A 43 -1.60 -0.26 3.94
CA VAL A 43 -2.76 -0.92 4.56
C VAL A 43 -2.80 -0.66 6.06
N HIS A 44 -1.67 -0.81 6.75
CA HIS A 44 -1.59 -0.54 8.18
C HIS A 44 -1.88 0.93 8.54
N GLU A 45 -1.37 1.87 7.74
CA GLU A 45 -1.64 3.30 7.91
C GLU A 45 -3.13 3.60 7.70
N ALA A 46 -3.74 3.05 6.64
CA ALA A 46 -5.16 3.21 6.37
C ALA A 46 -6.02 2.67 7.52
N ILE A 47 -5.72 1.46 8.03
CA ILE A 47 -6.42 0.91 9.20
C ILE A 47 -6.27 1.84 10.40
N GLY A 48 -5.04 2.30 10.69
CA GLY A 48 -4.78 3.20 11.81
C GLY A 48 -5.54 4.52 11.73
N ARG A 49 -5.62 5.12 10.53
CA ARG A 49 -6.41 6.33 10.26
C ARG A 49 -7.91 6.07 10.42
N LEU A 50 -8.42 5.01 9.80
CA LEU A 50 -9.83 4.64 9.84
C LEU A 50 -10.32 4.39 11.27
N SER A 51 -9.54 3.67 12.08
CA SER A 51 -9.88 3.39 13.48
C SER A 51 -9.86 4.63 14.38
N ARG A 52 -9.11 5.68 14.02
CA ARG A 52 -8.99 6.91 14.82
C ARG A 52 -10.02 7.95 14.43
N ASP A 53 -10.25 8.12 13.13
CA ASP A 53 -10.93 9.30 12.59
C ASP A 53 -12.39 9.03 12.21
N HIS A 54 -12.80 7.77 12.15
CA HIS A 54 -14.15 7.38 11.73
C HIS A 54 -14.89 6.63 12.84
N SER A 55 -16.17 6.96 13.02
CA SER A 55 -17.08 6.14 13.82
C SER A 55 -17.37 4.83 13.10
N GLU A 56 -17.80 3.80 13.85
CA GLU A 56 -18.11 2.47 13.29
C GLU A 56 -19.10 2.52 12.12
N HIS A 57 -20.00 3.51 12.09
CA HIS A 57 -20.98 3.66 11.01
C HIS A 57 -20.41 4.32 9.74
N ALA A 58 -19.32 5.08 9.85
CA ALA A 58 -18.67 5.75 8.71
C ALA A 58 -17.46 4.97 8.17
N ILE A 59 -16.93 4.01 8.95
CA ILE A 59 -15.68 3.31 8.64
C ILE A 59 -15.74 2.55 7.32
N CYS A 60 -16.88 1.93 6.99
CA CYS A 60 -17.01 1.12 5.77
C CYS A 60 -16.88 1.95 4.49
N GLY A 61 -17.47 3.15 4.47
CA GLY A 61 -17.39 4.04 3.31
C GLY A 61 -15.96 4.54 3.09
N ALA A 62 -15.33 5.05 4.15
CA ALA A 62 -13.95 5.53 4.10
C ALA A 62 -12.95 4.39 3.78
N ALA A 63 -13.16 3.19 4.34
CA ALA A 63 -12.34 2.02 4.02
C ALA A 63 -12.42 1.66 2.53
N SER A 64 -13.63 1.70 1.94
CA SER A 64 -13.82 1.43 0.51
C SER A 64 -13.07 2.44 -0.37
N GLU A 65 -13.15 3.73 -0.04
CA GLU A 65 -12.40 4.77 -0.77
C GLU A 65 -10.88 4.55 -0.66
N ASP A 66 -10.39 4.24 0.53
CA ASP A 66 -8.97 4.01 0.76
C ASP A 66 -8.48 2.76 0.01
N LEU A 67 -9.27 1.68 -0.02
CA LEU A 67 -8.96 0.49 -0.81
C LEU A 67 -8.92 0.79 -2.31
N GLN A 68 -9.85 1.59 -2.83
CA GLN A 68 -9.81 2.02 -4.23
C GLN A 68 -8.57 2.84 -4.55
N ARG A 69 -8.12 3.71 -3.65
CA ARG A 69 -6.89 4.50 -3.81
C ARG A 69 -5.64 3.63 -3.77
N MET A 70 -5.61 2.60 -2.92
CA MET A 70 -4.48 1.69 -2.73
C MET A 70 -4.42 0.55 -3.76
N ARG A 71 -5.46 0.39 -4.59
CA ARG A 71 -5.57 -0.71 -5.56
C ARG A 71 -4.32 -0.93 -6.42
N PRO A 72 -3.71 0.11 -7.03
CA PRO A 72 -2.51 -0.06 -7.85
C PRO A 72 -1.33 -0.63 -7.06
N GLN A 73 -1.15 -0.21 -5.81
CA GLN A 73 -0.06 -0.68 -4.94
C GLN A 73 -0.30 -2.13 -4.50
N LEU A 74 -1.56 -2.51 -4.23
CA LEU A 74 -1.92 -3.89 -3.91
C LEU A 74 -1.70 -4.83 -5.11
N GLU A 75 -2.09 -4.41 -6.32
CA GLU A 75 -1.83 -5.14 -7.56
C GLU A 75 -0.32 -5.24 -7.85
N GLY A 76 0.44 -4.16 -7.63
CA GLY A 76 1.90 -4.12 -7.73
C GLY A 76 2.58 -5.10 -6.78
N ALA A 77 2.18 -5.11 -5.50
CA ALA A 77 2.70 -6.03 -4.50
C ALA A 77 2.36 -7.50 -4.80
N LEU A 78 1.17 -7.79 -5.34
CA LEU A 78 0.83 -9.14 -5.81
C LEU A 78 1.72 -9.59 -6.97
N THR A 79 2.03 -8.68 -7.89
CA THR A 79 2.96 -8.92 -8.99
C THR A 79 4.38 -9.15 -8.47
N ALA A 80 4.83 -8.34 -7.52
CA ALA A 80 6.12 -8.50 -6.86
C ALA A 80 6.23 -9.86 -6.15
N LEU A 81 5.19 -10.29 -5.42
CA LEU A 81 5.13 -11.61 -4.79
C LEU A 81 5.22 -12.74 -5.83
N ALA A 82 4.53 -12.62 -6.97
CA ALA A 82 4.65 -13.60 -8.04
C ALA A 82 6.07 -13.67 -8.63
N LYS A 83 6.79 -12.54 -8.67
CA LYS A 83 8.20 -12.51 -9.09
C LYS A 83 9.10 -13.16 -8.04
N ILE A 84 8.96 -12.83 -6.75
CA ILE A 84 9.74 -13.45 -5.66
C ILE A 84 9.54 -14.97 -5.65
N GLU A 85 8.29 -15.43 -5.78
CA GLU A 85 7.95 -16.86 -5.81
C GLU A 85 8.69 -17.61 -6.91
N ARG A 86 8.80 -17.01 -8.11
CA ARG A 86 9.55 -17.59 -9.24
C ARG A 86 11.06 -17.68 -8.99
N HIS A 87 11.63 -16.78 -8.19
CA HIS A 87 13.08 -16.73 -7.97
C HIS A 87 13.53 -17.61 -6.80
N ARG A 88 12.82 -17.57 -5.66
CA ARG A 88 13.25 -18.28 -4.44
C ARG A 88 12.13 -18.97 -3.66
N GLY A 89 10.91 -19.02 -4.20
CA GLY A 89 9.72 -19.41 -3.44
C GLY A 89 9.31 -18.36 -2.40
N LEU A 90 8.08 -18.48 -1.88
CA LEU A 90 7.57 -17.57 -0.86
C LEU A 90 7.78 -18.13 0.55
N THR A 91 8.19 -17.25 1.45
CA THR A 91 8.14 -17.45 2.89
C THR A 91 6.70 -17.40 3.40
N GLN A 92 6.47 -17.85 4.64
CA GLN A 92 5.15 -17.76 5.26
C GLN A 92 4.64 -16.33 5.42
N LYS A 93 5.53 -15.36 5.68
CA LYS A 93 5.18 -13.93 5.76
C LYS A 93 4.63 -13.45 4.40
N GLU A 94 5.36 -13.72 3.33
CA GLU A 94 4.98 -13.33 1.96
C GLU A 94 3.70 -14.04 1.48
N LEU A 95 3.51 -15.32 1.85
CA LEU A 95 2.26 -16.04 1.60
C LEU A 95 1.08 -15.39 2.32
N SER A 96 1.29 -14.92 3.54
CA SER A 96 0.26 -14.24 4.33
C SER A 96 -0.10 -12.90 3.70
N HIS A 97 0.90 -12.11 3.28
CA HIS A 97 0.69 -10.87 2.53
C HIS A 97 -0.09 -11.13 1.23
N ARG A 98 0.29 -12.17 0.46
CA ARG A 98 -0.41 -12.54 -0.79
C ARG A 98 -1.89 -12.81 -0.55
N ARG A 99 -2.23 -13.55 0.51
CA ARG A 99 -3.62 -13.84 0.88
C ARG A 99 -4.35 -12.58 1.31
N ALA A 100 -3.73 -11.77 2.16
CA ALA A 100 -4.31 -10.52 2.64
C ALA A 100 -4.63 -9.56 1.48
N PHE A 101 -3.66 -9.29 0.61
CA PHE A 101 -3.87 -8.38 -0.53
C PHE A 101 -4.94 -8.89 -1.49
N LYS A 102 -5.02 -10.20 -1.72
CA LYS A 102 -6.11 -10.79 -2.53
C LYS A 102 -7.50 -10.64 -1.92
N MET A 103 -7.62 -10.53 -0.60
CA MET A 103 -8.91 -10.30 0.07
C MET A 103 -9.33 -8.83 0.05
N LEU A 104 -8.39 -7.92 -0.22
CA LEU A 104 -8.62 -6.47 -0.25
C LEU A 104 -8.96 -5.94 -1.66
N LEU A 105 -8.89 -6.81 -2.68
CA LEU A 105 -9.21 -6.53 -4.08
C LEU A 105 -10.48 -7.25 -4.50
#